data_AF-A0A4Z2GAR2-F1
#
_entry.id   AF-A0A4Z2GAR2-F1
#
_cell.length_a   1.000
_cell.length_b   1.000
_cell.length_c   1.000
_cell.angle_alpha   90.00
_cell.angle_beta   90.00
_cell.angle_gamma   90.00
#
_symmetry.space_group_name_H-M   'P 1'
#
loop_
_entity.id
_entity.type
_entity.pdbx_description
1 polymer ?
#
loop_
_entity_poly.entity_id
_entity_poly.type
_entity_poly.pdbx_seq_one_letter_code
_entity_poly.pdbx_strand_id
1 'polypeptide(L)'
;MREQLQRVAMHRNQEVLTRLHFSPVPVSSLGNWIPDVLYYWRCSGRGCGFSQVVFKSEGWNIPIVVKRLDARYDWLMARGEPRSYRLVDAGDGCGASPSVAGALAWVSEGNCSFFTKVHSMARSNASGVLVYALPGNPIRDMNCVGGECDTTLAIPAAMVHREAPVARALEVGQPVYASFQDTPAPNFFIGIDHQGALAEMGWFTFPSFSFLNWQAQWFDFDAALKVKLQSPAKVISVFDKVPMLGEKGAVATVDLPIGNFTRGLI
;
A
#
# COMPACT_ATOMS: atom_id res chain seq x y z
N MET A 1 16.57 31.40 6.66
CA MET A 1 17.53 30.40 7.17
C MET A 1 18.97 30.69 6.75
N ARG A 2 19.32 30.76 5.44
CA ARG A 2 20.70 31.09 4.99
C ARG A 2 21.23 32.40 5.60
N GLU A 3 20.47 33.48 5.54
CA GLU A 3 20.86 34.79 6.11
C GLU A 3 20.96 34.79 7.65
N GLN A 4 20.16 33.95 8.32
CA GLN A 4 20.23 33.79 9.78
C GLN A 4 21.50 33.02 10.17
N LEU A 5 21.85 31.97 9.42
CA LEU A 5 23.10 31.22 9.61
C LEU A 5 24.33 32.08 9.30
N GLN A 6 24.28 32.91 8.25
CA GLN A 6 25.34 33.87 7.95
C GLN A 6 25.51 34.91 9.07
N ARG A 7 24.41 35.45 9.60
CA ARG A 7 24.46 36.37 10.76
C ARG A 7 25.09 35.73 12.00
N VAL A 8 24.72 34.48 12.33
CA VAL A 8 25.27 33.78 13.49
C VAL A 8 26.73 33.39 13.28
N ALA A 9 27.09 32.93 12.09
CA ALA A 9 28.45 32.52 11.76
C ALA A 9 29.44 33.69 11.68
N MET A 10 28.98 34.88 11.26
CA MET A 10 29.77 36.13 11.30
C MET A 10 30.24 36.52 12.70
N HIS A 11 29.59 36.01 13.75
CA HIS A 11 29.95 36.34 15.13
C HIS A 11 30.74 35.25 15.86
N ARG A 12 30.75 34.00 15.39
CA ARG A 12 31.34 32.90 16.18
C ARG A 12 32.10 31.79 15.45
N ASN A 13 32.01 31.61 14.13
CA ASN A 13 32.83 30.59 13.41
C ASN A 13 32.58 30.61 11.90
N GLN A 14 33.46 31.27 11.13
CA GLN A 14 33.41 31.21 9.65
C GLN A 14 33.71 29.82 9.09
N GLU A 15 34.47 28.99 9.82
CA GLU A 15 34.80 27.60 9.45
C GLU A 15 33.55 26.70 9.33
N VAL A 16 32.49 27.00 10.09
CA VAL A 16 31.23 26.26 9.99
C VAL A 16 30.57 26.51 8.64
N LEU A 17 30.68 27.72 8.08
CA LEU A 17 30.12 28.02 6.76
C LEU A 17 30.89 27.34 5.62
N THR A 18 32.19 27.08 5.78
CA THR A 18 32.98 26.36 4.75
C THR A 18 32.66 24.86 4.70
N ARG A 19 32.01 24.32 5.74
CA ARG A 19 31.58 22.91 5.79
C ARG A 19 30.07 22.73 5.53
N LEU A 20 29.32 23.83 5.45
CA LEU A 20 27.89 23.80 5.17
C LEU A 20 27.62 23.99 3.68
N HIS A 21 27.05 22.97 3.06
CA HIS A 21 26.57 23.04 1.68
C HIS A 21 25.06 23.30 1.67
N PHE A 22 24.66 24.37 0.97
CA PHE A 22 23.25 24.71 0.80
C PHE A 22 22.82 24.39 -0.62
N SER A 23 21.79 23.54 -0.77
CA SER A 23 21.13 23.36 -2.05
C SER A 23 20.29 24.61 -2.37
N PRO A 24 20.43 25.23 -3.56
CA PRO A 24 19.52 26.27 -4.02
C PRO A 24 18.17 25.68 -4.46
N VAL A 25 18.10 24.36 -4.64
CA VAL A 25 16.90 23.65 -5.09
C VAL A 25 16.00 23.41 -3.87
N PRO A 26 14.74 23.88 -3.88
CA PRO A 26 13.79 23.61 -2.82
C PRO A 26 13.62 22.11 -2.59
N VAL A 27 13.44 21.70 -1.33
CA VAL A 27 13.24 20.28 -0.98
C VAL A 27 12.07 19.66 -1.75
N SER A 28 10.99 20.43 -1.95
CA SER A 28 9.83 20.01 -2.74
C SER A 28 10.14 19.72 -4.21
N SER A 29 11.21 20.28 -4.76
CA SER A 29 11.68 20.04 -6.13
C SER A 29 12.61 18.84 -6.25
N LEU A 30 13.11 18.30 -5.12
CA LEU A 30 14.00 17.13 -5.08
C LEU A 30 13.24 15.79 -5.13
N GLY A 31 11.90 15.82 -5.09
CA GLY A 31 11.05 14.63 -5.14
C GLY A 31 11.42 13.60 -4.07
N ASN A 32 11.65 12.36 -4.50
CA ASN A 32 11.95 11.24 -3.60
C ASN A 32 13.44 11.03 -3.30
N TRP A 33 14.32 11.95 -3.71
CA TRP A 33 15.76 11.77 -3.50
C TRP A 33 16.16 11.64 -2.03
N ILE A 34 15.55 12.42 -1.13
CA ILE A 34 15.88 12.34 0.31
C ILE A 34 15.51 10.96 0.90
N PRO A 35 14.26 10.47 0.79
CA PRO A 35 13.96 9.13 1.27
C PRO A 35 14.74 8.03 0.52
N ASP A 36 15.07 8.24 -0.75
CA ASP A 36 15.91 7.31 -1.51
C ASP A 36 17.34 7.17 -0.96
N VAL A 37 17.92 8.24 -0.43
CA VAL A 37 19.28 8.24 0.14
C VAL A 37 19.29 7.87 1.62
N LEU A 38 18.28 8.30 2.38
CA LEU A 38 18.27 8.14 3.85
C LEU A 38 17.74 6.78 4.31
N TYR A 39 16.96 6.07 3.49
CA TYR A 39 16.46 4.74 3.86
C TYR A 39 17.41 3.63 3.37
N TYR A 40 18.28 3.16 4.28
CA TYR A 40 19.20 2.04 4.07
C TYR A 40 18.49 0.75 3.59
N TRP A 41 17.30 0.49 4.11
CA TRP A 41 16.42 -0.62 3.72
C TRP A 41 15.17 -0.10 3.02
N ARG A 42 15.36 0.78 2.02
CA ARG A 42 14.24 1.29 1.24
C ARG A 42 13.56 0.12 0.53
N CYS A 43 12.24 0.03 0.66
CA CYS A 43 11.47 -0.77 -0.27
C CYS A 43 11.02 0.14 -1.42
N SER A 44 11.40 -0.23 -2.64
CA SER A 44 11.05 0.46 -3.88
C SER A 44 10.27 -0.46 -4.79
N GLY A 45 9.09 -0.05 -5.25
CA GLY A 45 8.29 -0.80 -6.21
C GLY A 45 6.88 -1.16 -5.70
N ARG A 46 6.25 -2.12 -6.37
CA ARG A 46 4.83 -2.48 -6.16
C ARG A 46 4.57 -2.82 -4.70
N GLY A 47 3.52 -2.24 -4.11
CA GLY A 47 3.07 -2.46 -2.73
C GLY A 47 3.96 -1.80 -1.67
N CYS A 48 5.11 -1.26 -2.07
CA CYS A 48 6.15 -0.81 -1.17
C CYS A 48 6.23 0.72 -1.16
N GLY A 49 6.44 1.28 0.03
CA GLY A 49 6.40 2.73 0.19
C GLY A 49 4.98 3.29 0.27
N PHE A 50 4.88 4.61 0.13
CA PHE A 50 3.61 5.32 0.07
C PHE A 50 3.20 5.54 -1.39
N SER A 51 2.09 4.91 -1.78
CA SER A 51 1.39 5.25 -3.02
C SER A 51 0.78 6.65 -2.88
N GLN A 52 1.15 7.55 -3.79
CA GLN A 52 0.78 8.97 -3.74
C GLN A 52 0.36 9.50 -5.10
N VAL A 53 -0.38 10.62 -5.08
CA VAL A 53 -0.62 11.46 -6.25
C VAL A 53 -0.03 12.84 -5.97
N VAL A 54 0.69 13.36 -6.95
CA VAL A 54 1.26 14.71 -6.91
C VAL A 54 0.48 15.61 -7.83
N PHE A 55 -0.11 16.66 -7.29
CA PHE A 55 -0.79 17.71 -8.04
C PHE A 55 0.10 18.94 -8.19
N LYS A 56 0.10 19.50 -9.39
CA LYS A 56 0.81 20.71 -9.76
C LYS A 56 -0.13 21.64 -10.51
N SER A 57 0.02 22.94 -10.28
CA SER A 57 -0.66 23.96 -11.05
C SER A 57 0.24 25.19 -11.13
N GLU A 58 0.05 26.00 -12.18
CA GLU A 58 0.74 27.27 -12.31
C GLU A 58 0.40 28.19 -11.13
N GLY A 59 1.40 28.85 -10.56
CA GLY A 59 1.23 29.71 -9.38
C GLY A 59 1.28 28.97 -8.03
N TRP A 60 1.34 27.63 -8.01
CA TRP A 60 1.58 26.88 -6.77
C TRP A 60 3.08 26.80 -6.48
N ASN A 61 3.52 27.35 -5.35
CA ASN A 61 4.92 27.30 -4.92
C ASN A 61 5.38 25.88 -4.52
N ILE A 62 4.44 25.03 -4.08
CA ILE A 62 4.70 23.68 -3.58
C ILE A 62 3.65 22.75 -4.18
N PRO A 63 4.03 21.58 -4.73
CA PRO A 63 3.08 20.59 -5.19
C PRO A 63 2.26 20.03 -4.02
N ILE A 64 1.01 19.68 -4.28
CA ILE A 64 0.16 19.02 -3.30
C ILE A 64 0.35 17.52 -3.45
N VAL A 65 0.79 16.86 -2.37
CA VAL A 65 1.05 15.41 -2.37
C VAL A 65 0.06 14.74 -1.43
N VAL A 66 -0.72 13.81 -1.96
CA VAL A 66 -1.71 13.05 -1.19
C VAL A 66 -1.45 11.56 -1.26
N LYS A 67 -1.89 10.83 -0.24
CA LYS A 67 -1.96 9.37 -0.29
C LYS A 67 -3.03 8.95 -1.30
N ARG A 68 -2.77 7.85 -2.00
CA ARG A 68 -3.75 7.19 -2.87
C ARG A 68 -3.93 5.73 -2.47
N LEU A 69 -5.11 5.20 -2.73
CA LEU A 69 -5.40 3.77 -2.64
C LEU A 69 -5.77 3.28 -4.05
N ASP A 70 -4.88 2.48 -4.63
CA ASP A 70 -5.12 1.84 -5.93
C ASP A 70 -6.17 0.72 -5.78
N ALA A 71 -6.96 0.45 -6.82
CA ALA A 71 -7.92 -0.64 -6.78
C ALA A 71 -7.23 -2.02 -6.71
N ARG A 72 -7.94 -3.01 -6.15
CA ARG A 72 -7.39 -4.37 -5.97
C ARG A 72 -7.53 -5.29 -7.17
N TYR A 73 -6.69 -6.31 -7.11
CA TYR A 73 -6.16 -7.23 -8.13
C TYR A 73 -7.10 -7.90 -9.13
N ASP A 74 -8.42 -7.76 -9.01
CA ASP A 74 -9.34 -8.61 -9.78
C ASP A 74 -9.87 -7.94 -11.05
N TRP A 75 -10.18 -6.64 -11.00
CA TRP A 75 -10.84 -5.93 -12.11
C TRP A 75 -10.02 -4.77 -12.68
N LEU A 76 -8.92 -4.39 -12.02
CA LEU A 76 -8.06 -3.27 -12.42
C LEU A 76 -6.58 -3.64 -12.34
N MET A 77 -5.97 -3.90 -13.51
CA MET A 77 -4.58 -4.34 -13.59
C MET A 77 -3.60 -3.25 -14.04
N ALA A 78 -4.14 -2.14 -14.53
CA ALA A 78 -3.36 -1.04 -15.08
C ALA A 78 -2.69 -0.20 -13.99
N ARG A 79 -1.51 0.34 -14.33
CA ARG A 79 -0.65 1.06 -13.40
C ARG A 79 -0.57 2.53 -13.74
N GLY A 80 -0.59 3.35 -12.70
CA GLY A 80 -0.34 4.77 -12.83
C GLY A 80 1.14 5.00 -13.16
N GLU A 81 1.42 5.67 -14.27
CA GLU A 81 2.78 6.06 -14.61
C GLU A 81 3.18 7.36 -13.90
N PRO A 82 4.47 7.59 -13.61
CA PRO A 82 4.98 8.85 -13.07
C PRO A 82 4.94 10.01 -14.05
N ARG A 83 4.26 9.83 -15.18
CA ARG A 83 3.98 10.87 -16.16
C ARG A 83 2.97 11.86 -15.62
N SER A 84 3.15 13.13 -15.98
CA SER A 84 2.21 14.21 -15.66
C SER A 84 1.09 14.25 -16.70
N TYR A 85 -0.15 14.19 -16.23
CA TYR A 85 -1.36 14.29 -17.05
C TYR A 85 -2.15 15.52 -16.65
N ARG A 86 -2.91 16.10 -17.59
CA ARG A 86 -3.91 17.12 -17.25
C ARG A 86 -5.01 16.47 -16.42
N LEU A 87 -5.44 17.13 -15.35
CA LEU A 87 -6.56 16.72 -14.52
C LEU A 87 -7.82 17.41 -15.01
N VAL A 88 -8.90 16.67 -15.25
CA VAL A 88 -10.18 17.19 -15.77
C VAL A 88 -11.30 16.72 -14.86
N ASP A 89 -12.11 17.65 -14.37
CA ASP A 89 -13.32 17.33 -13.63
C ASP A 89 -14.34 16.63 -14.54
N ALA A 90 -14.77 15.44 -14.12
CA ALA A 90 -15.72 14.60 -14.83
C ALA A 90 -16.97 14.28 -13.97
N GLY A 91 -17.23 15.09 -12.95
CA GLY A 91 -18.42 14.98 -12.10
C GLY A 91 -18.42 13.67 -11.31
N ASP A 92 -19.51 12.91 -11.38
CA ASP A 92 -19.61 11.61 -10.72
C ASP A 92 -19.04 10.44 -11.55
N GLY A 93 -18.66 10.67 -12.81
CA GLY A 93 -18.12 9.64 -13.69
C GLY A 93 -19.10 8.53 -14.07
N CYS A 94 -20.39 8.63 -13.75
CA CYS A 94 -21.37 7.57 -14.06
C CYS A 94 -21.76 7.54 -15.54
N GLY A 95 -21.63 8.68 -16.24
CA GLY A 95 -21.82 8.80 -17.69
C GLY A 95 -20.50 9.04 -18.42
N ALA A 96 -20.51 8.86 -19.75
CA ALA A 96 -19.34 9.12 -20.57
C ALA A 96 -19.05 10.64 -20.62
N SER A 97 -17.78 11.01 -20.64
CA SER A 97 -17.34 12.41 -20.62
C SER A 97 -16.23 12.63 -21.65
N PRO A 98 -16.54 13.11 -22.87
CA PRO A 98 -15.53 13.27 -23.93
C PRO A 98 -14.38 14.22 -23.58
N SER A 99 -14.56 15.11 -22.59
CA SER A 99 -13.56 16.08 -22.17
C SER A 99 -12.32 15.45 -21.50
N VAL A 100 -12.42 14.19 -21.04
CA VAL A 100 -11.33 13.50 -20.35
C VAL A 100 -10.37 12.78 -21.29
N ALA A 101 -10.59 12.81 -22.60
CA ALA A 101 -9.76 12.07 -23.56
C ALA A 101 -8.28 12.45 -23.42
N GLY A 102 -7.41 11.46 -23.10
CA GLY A 102 -5.99 11.67 -22.86
C GLY A 102 -5.62 12.36 -21.54
N ALA A 103 -6.61 12.59 -20.65
CA ALA A 103 -6.45 13.24 -19.35
C ALA A 103 -6.73 12.26 -18.19
N LEU A 104 -6.39 12.66 -16.97
CA LEU A 104 -6.87 12.00 -15.76
C LEU A 104 -8.24 12.57 -15.40
N ALA A 105 -9.23 11.69 -15.28
CA ALA A 105 -10.56 12.05 -14.85
C ALA A 105 -10.59 12.22 -13.33
N TRP A 106 -11.04 13.39 -12.87
CA TRP A 106 -11.31 13.70 -11.47
C TRP A 106 -12.79 13.48 -11.20
N VAL A 107 -13.14 12.46 -10.40
CA VAL A 107 -14.52 12.03 -10.20
C VAL A 107 -14.88 11.92 -8.71
N SER A 108 -16.10 12.30 -8.35
CA SER A 108 -16.59 12.15 -6.98
C SER A 108 -16.88 10.70 -6.63
N GLU A 109 -16.73 10.32 -5.36
CA GLU A 109 -17.34 9.09 -4.85
C GLU A 109 -18.88 9.21 -4.77
N GLY A 110 -19.58 8.07 -4.84
CA GLY A 110 -21.05 7.98 -4.78
C GLY A 110 -21.74 7.82 -6.14
N ASN A 111 -23.08 7.85 -6.16
CA ASN A 111 -23.98 7.71 -7.32
C ASN A 111 -23.97 6.37 -8.09
N CYS A 112 -22.80 5.80 -8.40
CA CYS A 112 -22.64 4.52 -9.09
C CYS A 112 -21.42 3.75 -8.57
N SER A 113 -21.27 2.48 -8.97
CA SER A 113 -20.13 1.65 -8.57
C SER A 113 -18.79 2.23 -9.05
N PHE A 114 -17.71 1.92 -8.34
CA PHE A 114 -16.36 2.32 -8.76
C PHE A 114 -16.02 1.74 -10.14
N PHE A 115 -16.42 0.50 -10.40
CA PHE A 115 -16.31 -0.12 -11.71
C PHE A 115 -16.99 0.72 -12.79
N THR A 116 -18.25 1.14 -12.58
CA THR A 116 -18.99 1.97 -13.55
C THR A 116 -18.25 3.27 -13.85
N LYS A 117 -17.71 3.93 -12.82
CA LYS A 117 -16.92 5.17 -12.98
C LYS A 117 -15.72 4.94 -13.88
N VAL A 118 -14.90 3.94 -13.55
CA VAL A 118 -13.65 3.67 -14.29
C VAL A 118 -13.97 3.19 -15.70
N HIS A 119 -14.97 2.33 -15.87
CA HIS A 119 -15.39 1.82 -17.18
C HIS A 119 -15.91 2.93 -18.10
N SER A 120 -16.70 3.85 -17.55
CA SER A 120 -17.21 5.00 -18.30
C SER A 120 -16.09 5.95 -18.74
N MET A 121 -15.15 6.25 -17.85
CA MET A 121 -13.99 7.07 -18.17
C MET A 121 -13.05 6.36 -19.17
N ALA A 122 -12.88 5.04 -19.07
CA ALA A 122 -12.15 4.24 -20.04
C ALA A 122 -12.79 4.32 -21.44
N ARG A 123 -14.13 4.19 -21.52
CA ARG A 123 -14.87 4.39 -22.78
C ARG A 123 -14.76 5.81 -23.33
N SER A 124 -14.51 6.78 -22.45
CA SER A 124 -14.26 8.18 -22.80
C SER A 124 -12.78 8.46 -23.16
N ASN A 125 -11.96 7.42 -23.28
CA ASN A 125 -10.54 7.48 -23.62
C ASN A 125 -9.68 8.26 -22.59
N ALA A 126 -10.07 8.20 -21.30
CA ALA A 126 -9.26 8.72 -20.21
C ALA A 126 -7.92 7.97 -20.10
N SER A 127 -6.87 8.66 -19.69
CA SER A 127 -5.58 8.03 -19.34
C SER A 127 -5.59 7.39 -17.94
N GLY A 128 -6.63 7.64 -17.14
CA GLY A 128 -6.81 7.09 -15.81
C GLY A 128 -7.85 7.86 -15.01
N VAL A 129 -8.17 7.38 -13.81
CA VAL A 129 -9.24 7.93 -12.97
C VAL A 129 -8.74 8.16 -11.55
N LEU A 130 -9.01 9.34 -11.01
CA LEU A 130 -8.83 9.68 -9.61
C LEU A 130 -10.22 9.90 -9.00
N VAL A 131 -10.64 8.95 -8.17
CA VAL A 131 -11.88 9.06 -7.39
C VAL A 131 -11.57 9.79 -6.10
N TYR A 132 -12.27 10.87 -5.77
CA TYR A 132 -12.05 11.57 -4.51
C TYR A 132 -13.10 11.21 -3.46
N ALA A 133 -12.62 10.95 -2.24
CA ALA A 133 -13.47 10.84 -1.06
C ALA A 133 -14.12 12.19 -0.74
N LEU A 134 -15.42 12.20 -0.46
CA LEU A 134 -16.16 13.36 0.00
C LEU A 134 -15.67 13.77 1.40
N PRO A 135 -15.85 15.05 1.79
CA PRO A 135 -15.45 15.52 3.12
C PRO A 135 -16.04 14.65 4.24
N GLY A 136 -15.17 14.21 5.16
CA GLY A 136 -15.55 13.34 6.29
C GLY A 136 -15.48 11.84 5.99
N ASN A 137 -15.38 11.43 4.72
CA ASN A 137 -15.24 10.02 4.37
C ASN A 137 -13.76 9.59 4.28
N PRO A 138 -13.41 8.39 4.77
CA PRO A 138 -12.10 7.81 4.54
C PRO A 138 -11.97 7.39 3.08
N ILE A 139 -10.74 7.30 2.58
CA ILE A 139 -10.45 6.55 1.35
C ILE A 139 -10.84 5.08 1.59
N ARG A 140 -11.49 4.46 0.61
CA ARG A 140 -11.96 3.07 0.66
C ARG A 140 -11.46 2.30 -0.54
N ASP A 141 -11.42 0.99 -0.38
CA ASP A 141 -11.06 0.10 -1.48
C ASP A 141 -12.08 0.22 -2.62
N MET A 142 -11.58 0.41 -3.84
CA MET A 142 -12.43 0.45 -5.02
C MET A 142 -12.73 -0.98 -5.44
N ASN A 143 -13.88 -1.48 -4.98
CA ASN A 143 -14.29 -2.85 -5.24
C ASN A 143 -15.25 -2.95 -6.45
N CYS A 144 -15.31 -4.14 -7.06
CA CYS A 144 -16.28 -4.53 -8.07
C CYS A 144 -17.43 -5.32 -7.42
N VAL A 145 -18.59 -5.38 -8.08
CA VAL A 145 -19.76 -6.13 -7.60
C VAL A 145 -20.28 -7.09 -8.68
N GLY A 146 -20.40 -8.37 -8.33
CA GLY A 146 -20.96 -9.38 -9.23
C GLY A 146 -20.17 -9.50 -10.54
N GLY A 147 -20.88 -9.45 -11.68
CA GLY A 147 -20.27 -9.59 -13.01
C GLY A 147 -19.32 -8.46 -13.42
N GLU A 148 -19.29 -7.35 -12.66
CA GLU A 148 -18.25 -6.31 -12.84
C GLU A 148 -16.84 -6.90 -12.64
N CYS A 149 -16.71 -7.87 -11.73
CA CYS A 149 -15.43 -8.49 -11.38
C CYS A 149 -14.86 -9.39 -12.49
N ASP A 150 -15.68 -9.79 -13.46
CA ASP A 150 -15.26 -10.62 -14.60
C ASP A 150 -14.67 -9.78 -15.74
N THR A 151 -14.73 -8.44 -15.64
CA THR A 151 -14.23 -7.53 -16.67
C THR A 151 -12.96 -6.84 -16.18
N THR A 152 -11.87 -7.01 -16.92
CA THR A 152 -10.62 -6.30 -16.66
C THR A 152 -10.62 -4.92 -17.35
N LEU A 153 -10.32 -3.87 -16.58
CA LEU A 153 -10.10 -2.52 -17.09
C LEU A 153 -8.61 -2.20 -17.24
N ALA A 154 -8.27 -1.51 -18.33
CA ALA A 154 -6.90 -1.27 -18.78
C ALA A 154 -6.36 0.14 -18.47
N ILE A 155 -7.11 0.98 -17.77
CA ILE A 155 -6.65 2.31 -17.32
C ILE A 155 -6.39 2.31 -15.82
N PRO A 156 -5.38 3.02 -15.31
CA PRO A 156 -5.15 3.11 -13.88
C PRO A 156 -6.27 3.87 -13.19
N ALA A 157 -6.60 3.46 -11.98
CA ALA A 157 -7.53 4.17 -11.13
C ALA A 157 -7.11 4.08 -9.67
N ALA A 158 -7.25 5.19 -8.96
CA ALA A 158 -6.98 5.26 -7.54
C ALA A 158 -8.00 6.16 -6.84
N MET A 159 -8.22 5.90 -5.56
CA MET A 159 -8.98 6.78 -4.69
C MET A 159 -8.04 7.67 -3.87
N VAL A 160 -8.39 8.95 -3.73
CA VAL A 160 -7.63 9.96 -2.97
C VAL A 160 -8.56 10.78 -2.08
N HIS A 161 -8.00 11.55 -1.15
CA HIS A 161 -8.79 12.56 -0.45
C HIS A 161 -9.06 13.77 -1.35
N ARG A 162 -10.21 14.42 -1.16
CA ARG A 162 -10.51 15.69 -1.83
C ARG A 162 -9.70 16.82 -1.22
N GLU A 163 -8.74 17.33 -1.99
CA GLU A 163 -7.95 18.50 -1.60
C GLU A 163 -8.63 19.79 -2.01
N ALA A 164 -8.88 20.68 -1.04
CA ALA A 164 -9.56 21.95 -1.27
C ALA A 164 -8.88 22.84 -2.35
N PRO A 165 -7.53 22.95 -2.41
CA PRO A 165 -6.89 23.74 -3.46
C PRO A 165 -7.04 23.12 -4.86
N VAL A 166 -7.03 21.78 -4.97
CA VAL A 166 -7.25 21.07 -6.25
C VAL A 166 -8.68 21.32 -6.73
N ALA A 167 -9.67 21.11 -5.85
CA ALA A 167 -11.06 21.34 -6.18
C ALA A 167 -11.32 22.80 -6.62
N ARG A 168 -10.81 23.77 -5.86
CA ARG A 168 -10.97 25.20 -6.20
C ARG A 168 -10.31 25.55 -7.53
N ALA A 169 -9.11 25.03 -7.80
CA ALA A 169 -8.41 25.28 -9.06
C ALA A 169 -9.21 24.75 -10.26
N LEU A 170 -9.76 23.54 -10.15
CA LEU A 170 -10.64 22.98 -11.19
C LEU A 170 -11.93 23.79 -11.35
N GLU A 171 -12.57 24.20 -10.26
CA GLU A 171 -13.80 25.02 -10.26
C GLU A 171 -13.63 26.36 -11.00
N VAL A 172 -12.47 27.00 -10.87
CA VAL A 172 -12.16 28.27 -11.57
C VAL A 172 -11.52 28.07 -12.94
N GLY A 173 -11.41 26.84 -13.43
CA GLY A 173 -10.84 26.51 -14.75
C GLY A 173 -9.32 26.63 -14.83
N GLN A 174 -8.61 26.72 -13.70
CA GLN A 174 -7.16 26.76 -13.65
C GLN A 174 -6.58 25.38 -14.06
N PRO A 175 -5.57 25.33 -14.95
CA PRO A 175 -4.95 24.07 -15.33
C PRO A 175 -4.29 23.36 -14.13
N VAL A 176 -4.75 22.14 -13.83
CA VAL A 176 -4.14 21.26 -12.83
C VAL A 176 -3.56 20.04 -13.54
N TYR A 177 -2.38 19.61 -13.10
CA TYR A 177 -1.71 18.42 -13.57
C TYR A 177 -1.53 17.45 -12.40
N ALA A 178 -1.70 16.16 -12.68
CA ALA A 178 -1.52 15.09 -11.70
C ALA A 178 -0.56 14.03 -12.23
N SER A 179 0.22 13.43 -11.34
CA SER A 179 1.11 12.31 -11.63
C SER A 179 1.07 11.30 -10.50
N PHE A 180 1.17 10.02 -10.85
CA PHE A 180 1.28 8.94 -9.87
C PHE A 180 2.72 8.88 -9.36
N GLN A 181 2.91 8.76 -8.05
CA GLN A 181 4.23 8.64 -7.45
C GLN A 181 4.20 7.56 -6.38
N ASP A 182 5.28 6.79 -6.28
CA ASP A 182 5.52 5.89 -5.16
C ASP A 182 6.73 6.41 -4.40
N THR A 183 6.54 6.72 -3.12
CA THR A 183 7.59 7.27 -2.26
C THR A 183 8.15 6.18 -1.37
N PRO A 184 9.47 5.90 -1.40
CA PRO A 184 10.06 4.90 -0.53
C PRO A 184 9.70 5.15 0.94
N ALA A 185 9.38 4.07 1.65
CA ALA A 185 9.11 4.13 3.08
C ALA A 185 9.80 2.97 3.80
N PRO A 186 10.04 3.08 5.11
CA PRO A 186 10.46 1.96 5.92
C PRO A 186 9.40 0.86 5.87
N ASN A 187 9.79 -0.32 5.35
CA ASN A 187 8.89 -1.46 5.19
C ASN A 187 9.47 -2.77 5.74
N PHE A 188 10.69 -2.75 6.25
CA PHE A 188 11.32 -3.88 6.92
C PHE A 188 11.19 -3.70 8.42
N PHE A 189 10.57 -4.68 9.05
CA PHE A 189 10.39 -4.73 10.49
C PHE A 189 11.07 -6.00 10.99
N ILE A 190 11.73 -5.91 12.13
CA ILE A 190 12.39 -7.05 12.77
C ILE A 190 11.88 -7.17 14.19
N GLY A 191 11.59 -8.41 14.60
CA GLY A 191 11.21 -8.76 15.95
C GLY A 191 12.39 -9.44 16.64
N ILE A 192 12.47 -9.27 17.95
CA ILE A 192 13.31 -10.10 18.81
C ILE A 192 12.32 -10.93 19.63
N ASP A 193 12.39 -12.25 19.52
CA ASP A 193 11.50 -13.14 20.27
C ASP A 193 11.89 -13.22 21.76
N HIS A 194 11.10 -13.96 22.55
CA HIS A 194 11.35 -14.14 23.99
C HIS A 194 12.66 -14.89 24.31
N GLN A 195 13.30 -15.51 23.31
CA GLN A 195 14.57 -16.23 23.43
C GLN A 195 15.75 -15.34 22.99
N GLY A 196 15.49 -14.10 22.58
CA GLY A 196 16.50 -13.19 22.07
C GLY A 196 16.89 -13.45 20.61
N ALA A 197 16.16 -14.31 19.89
CA ALA A 197 16.44 -14.59 18.49
C ALA A 197 15.83 -13.49 17.59
N LEU A 198 16.61 -13.07 16.60
CA LEU A 198 16.16 -12.15 15.58
C LEU A 198 15.23 -12.88 14.60
N ALA A 199 14.07 -12.29 14.32
CA ALA A 199 13.14 -12.77 13.32
C ALA A 199 12.72 -11.63 12.40
N GLU A 200 12.76 -11.87 11.09
CA GLU A 200 12.16 -10.96 10.11
C GLU A 200 10.65 -10.92 10.34
N MET A 201 10.10 -9.71 10.48
CA MET A 201 8.66 -9.52 10.45
C MET A 201 8.28 -9.31 8.99
N GLY A 202 7.31 -10.10 8.54
CA GLY A 202 6.83 -10.02 7.16
C GLY A 202 6.32 -8.62 6.80
N TRP A 203 6.06 -8.44 5.51
CA TRP A 203 5.60 -7.18 4.99
C TRP A 203 4.19 -6.82 5.47
N PHE A 204 4.03 -5.59 5.98
CA PHE A 204 2.72 -5.06 6.34
C PHE A 204 1.92 -4.70 5.09
N THR A 205 0.96 -5.56 4.74
CA THR A 205 -0.04 -5.25 3.71
C THR A 205 -0.94 -4.09 4.12
N PHE A 206 -1.06 -3.82 5.42
CA PHE A 206 -1.65 -2.60 5.95
C PHE A 206 -0.80 -2.07 7.11
N PRO A 207 -0.60 -0.73 7.23
CA PRO A 207 0.16 -0.13 8.31
C PRO A 207 -0.67 -0.11 9.62
N SER A 208 -0.95 -1.29 10.16
CA SER A 208 -1.67 -1.49 11.42
C SER A 208 -0.77 -2.20 12.43
N PHE A 209 -0.81 -1.73 13.68
CA PHE A 209 -0.19 -2.43 14.82
C PHE A 209 -0.72 -3.86 15.01
N SER A 210 -1.88 -4.20 14.44
CA SER A 210 -2.41 -5.58 14.43
C SER A 210 -1.42 -6.57 13.81
N PHE A 211 -0.66 -6.19 12.77
CA PHE A 211 0.33 -7.08 12.16
C PHE A 211 1.48 -7.41 13.11
N LEU A 212 1.90 -6.44 13.92
CA LEU A 212 2.90 -6.66 14.97
C LEU A 212 2.37 -7.64 16.03
N ASN A 213 1.11 -7.50 16.43
CA ASN A 213 0.48 -8.41 17.40
C ASN A 213 0.35 -9.84 16.86
N TRP A 214 -0.10 -10.02 15.62
CA TRP A 214 -0.19 -11.35 15.01
C TRP A 214 1.18 -11.98 14.83
N GLN A 215 2.20 -11.20 14.49
CA GLN A 215 3.57 -11.69 14.40
C GLN A 215 4.11 -12.15 15.77
N ALA A 216 3.79 -11.43 16.84
CA ALA A 216 4.14 -11.84 18.20
C ALA A 216 3.44 -13.16 18.59
N GLN A 217 2.14 -13.29 18.32
CA GLN A 217 1.39 -14.54 18.53
C GLN A 217 1.96 -15.70 17.72
N TRP A 218 2.40 -15.43 16.48
CA TRP A 218 3.06 -16.43 15.65
C TRP A 218 4.39 -16.92 16.26
N PHE A 219 5.19 -16.03 16.87
CA PHE A 219 6.42 -16.45 17.54
C PHE A 219 6.15 -17.38 18.72
N ASP A 220 5.12 -17.09 19.53
CA ASP A 220 4.73 -17.97 20.63
C ASP A 220 4.26 -19.34 20.11
N PHE A 221 3.46 -19.33 19.04
CA PHE A 221 3.02 -20.56 18.38
C PHE A 221 4.19 -21.38 17.82
N ASP A 222 5.10 -20.75 17.06
CA ASP A 222 6.24 -21.44 16.44
C ASP A 222 7.19 -22.03 17.49
N ALA A 223 7.48 -21.29 18.57
CA ALA A 223 8.26 -21.79 19.68
C ALA A 223 7.61 -23.00 20.35
N ALA A 224 6.31 -22.91 20.67
CA ALA A 224 5.56 -24.02 21.25
C ALA A 224 5.49 -25.24 20.31
N LEU A 225 5.32 -25.01 19.01
CA LEU A 225 5.32 -26.05 17.99
C LEU A 225 6.68 -26.75 17.90
N LYS A 226 7.79 -26.01 17.88
CA LYS A 226 9.15 -26.57 17.87
C LYS A 226 9.39 -27.45 19.09
N VAL A 227 9.00 -26.99 20.29
CA VAL A 227 9.09 -27.80 21.52
C VAL A 227 8.28 -29.09 21.39
N LYS A 228 7.06 -29.00 20.85
CA LYS A 228 6.20 -30.18 20.64
C LYS A 228 6.79 -31.15 19.61
N LEU A 229 7.39 -30.65 18.52
CA LEU A 229 8.01 -31.49 17.50
C LEU A 229 9.30 -32.15 17.98
N GLN A 230 10.01 -31.54 18.93
CA GLN A 230 11.17 -32.14 19.60
C GLN A 230 10.76 -33.19 20.65
N SER A 231 9.51 -33.13 21.15
CA SER A 231 9.01 -34.17 22.04
C SER A 231 8.91 -35.50 21.29
N PRO A 232 9.30 -36.63 21.91
CA PRO A 232 9.23 -37.93 21.25
C PRO A 232 7.82 -38.19 20.72
N ALA A 233 7.71 -38.47 19.42
CA ALA A 233 6.44 -38.86 18.84
C ALA A 233 5.95 -40.15 19.53
N LYS A 234 4.67 -40.19 19.91
CA LYS A 234 4.05 -41.43 20.37
C LYS A 234 3.86 -42.33 19.14
N VAL A 235 4.84 -43.21 18.91
CA VAL A 235 4.78 -44.22 17.85
C VAL A 235 3.78 -45.29 18.27
N ILE A 236 2.65 -45.37 17.58
CA ILE A 236 1.69 -46.46 17.73
C ILE A 236 1.88 -47.37 16.53
N SER A 237 2.50 -48.54 16.74
CA SER A 237 2.64 -49.53 15.69
C SER A 237 1.27 -50.15 15.41
N VAL A 238 0.72 -49.84 14.25
CA VAL A 238 -0.58 -50.38 13.80
C VAL A 238 -0.41 -51.82 13.32
N PHE A 239 0.75 -52.14 12.74
CA PHE A 239 1.10 -53.47 12.26
C PHE A 239 2.55 -53.79 12.65
N ASP A 240 2.76 -54.40 13.82
CA ASP A 240 4.10 -54.85 14.22
C ASP A 240 4.39 -56.22 13.62
N LYS A 241 5.22 -56.25 12.57
CA LYS A 241 5.73 -57.48 11.92
C LYS A 241 4.63 -58.46 11.44
N VAL A 242 3.47 -57.95 11.02
CA VAL A 242 2.38 -58.80 10.49
C VAL A 242 2.52 -58.95 8.97
N PRO A 243 2.67 -60.18 8.43
CA PRO A 243 2.68 -60.41 6.99
C PRO A 243 1.29 -60.16 6.38
N MET A 244 1.20 -59.22 5.44
CA MET A 244 -0.06 -58.86 4.77
C MET A 244 -0.38 -59.86 3.65
N LEU A 245 -1.31 -60.78 3.90
CA LEU A 245 -1.83 -61.74 2.92
C LEU A 245 -3.27 -61.33 2.56
N GLY A 246 -3.47 -60.72 1.38
CA GLY A 246 -4.78 -60.23 0.92
C GLY A 246 -5.78 -61.38 0.72
N GLU A 247 -7.03 -61.27 1.16
CA GLU A 247 -8.13 -60.63 0.39
C GLU A 247 -8.98 -59.60 1.17
N LYS A 248 -8.89 -59.57 2.50
CA LYS A 248 -9.56 -58.56 3.34
C LYS A 248 -8.46 -57.69 3.94
N GLY A 249 -8.34 -56.44 3.49
CA GLY A 249 -7.28 -55.53 3.94
C GLY A 249 -7.14 -55.46 5.47
N ALA A 250 -5.95 -55.14 5.97
CA ALA A 250 -5.71 -55.06 7.40
C ALA A 250 -6.30 -53.76 7.97
N VAL A 251 -7.22 -53.91 8.93
CA VAL A 251 -7.83 -52.80 9.69
C VAL A 251 -7.45 -52.97 11.15
N ALA A 252 -6.98 -51.91 11.79
CA ALA A 252 -6.73 -51.88 13.22
C ALA A 252 -7.38 -50.63 13.81
N THR A 253 -8.19 -50.84 14.85
CA THR A 253 -8.75 -49.76 15.65
C THR A 253 -7.72 -49.38 16.71
N VAL A 254 -7.29 -48.12 16.70
CA VAL A 254 -6.31 -47.61 17.66
C VAL A 254 -7.03 -46.72 18.68
N ASP A 255 -7.00 -47.12 19.94
CA ASP A 255 -7.44 -46.27 21.04
C ASP A 255 -6.35 -45.24 21.35
N LEU A 256 -6.60 -44.00 20.93
CA LEU A 256 -5.72 -42.89 21.28
C LEU A 256 -5.79 -42.65 22.79
N PRO A 257 -4.65 -42.41 23.48
CA PRO A 257 -4.70 -42.04 24.89
C PRO A 257 -5.57 -40.79 25.04
N ILE A 258 -6.45 -40.79 26.04
CA ILE A 258 -7.17 -39.58 26.46
C ILE A 258 -6.15 -38.66 27.13
N GLY A 259 -5.28 -38.05 26.35
CA GLY A 259 -4.56 -36.85 26.78
C GLY A 259 -5.59 -35.73 26.86
N ASN A 260 -5.50 -34.88 27.87
CA ASN A 260 -6.27 -33.64 27.95
C ASN A 260 -6.09 -32.85 26.63
N PHE A 261 -6.98 -33.09 25.66
CA PHE A 261 -7.27 -32.17 24.59
C PHE A 261 -8.02 -31.02 25.26
N THR A 262 -7.31 -30.21 26.07
CA THR A 262 -7.77 -28.86 26.31
C THR A 262 -7.90 -28.25 24.94
N ARG A 263 -9.16 -28.09 24.51
CA ARG A 263 -9.54 -27.18 23.44
C ARG A 263 -8.89 -25.84 23.78
N GLY A 264 -7.71 -25.58 23.21
CA GLY A 264 -7.31 -24.23 22.90
C GLY A 264 -8.35 -23.77 21.89
N LEU A 265 -9.39 -23.10 22.39
CA LEU A 265 -10.32 -22.33 21.58
C LEU A 265 -9.48 -21.37 20.75
N ILE A 266 -9.59 -21.53 19.43
CA ILE A 266 -9.33 -20.50 18.44
C ILE A 266 -10.29 -19.34 18.73
#